data_AF-A0A067MJQ9-F1
#
_entry.id   AF-A0A067MJQ9-F1
#
_cell.length_a   1.000
_cell.length_b   1.000
_cell.length_c   1.000
_cell.angle_alpha   90.00
_cell.angle_beta   90.00
_cell.angle_gamma   90.00
#
_symmetry.space_group_name_H-M   'P 1'
#
loop_
_entity.id
_entity.type
_entity.pdbx_description
1 polymer ?
#
loop_
_entity_poly.entity_id
_entity_poly.type
_entity_poly.pdbx_seq_one_letter_code
_entity_poly.pdbx_strand_id
1 'polypeptide(L)'
;TLRRHCEAYHEHEYLQWCKKHDFVPHLPGIKKRDSTRSVQQPMSNYAVKVVKPIPYSDDVFQAAAIEWLLVTDQPLDAFEHPKFKSMLEIASRSKGDAKL
;
A
#
# COMPACT_ATOMS: atom_id res chain seq x y z
N THR A 1 6.65 -25.16 -11.69
CA THR A 1 7.66 -26.23 -11.90
C THR A 1 7.02 -27.61 -11.94
N LEU A 2 6.29 -28.06 -10.91
CA LEU A 2 5.66 -29.39 -10.87
C LEU A 2 4.67 -29.69 -12.02
N ARG A 3 3.79 -28.74 -12.37
CA ARG A 3 2.82 -28.95 -13.48
C ARG A 3 3.47 -29.11 -14.86
N ARG A 4 4.58 -28.42 -15.11
CA ARG A 4 5.33 -28.54 -16.38
C ARG A 4 6.12 -29.85 -16.47
N HIS A 5 6.62 -30.34 -15.33
CA HIS A 5 7.27 -31.64 -15.27
C HIS A 5 6.26 -32.79 -15.48
N CYS A 6 5.10 -32.71 -14.83
CA CYS A 6 4.01 -33.66 -15.02
C CYS A 6 3.52 -33.67 -16.49
N GLU A 7 3.43 -32.50 -17.12
CA GLU A 7 3.14 -32.38 -18.55
C GLU A 7 4.21 -33.01 -19.44
N ALA A 8 5.50 -32.81 -19.17
CA ALA A 8 6.55 -33.32 -20.04
C ALA A 8 6.72 -34.84 -19.98
N TYR A 9 6.49 -35.47 -18.82
CA TYR A 9 6.85 -36.87 -18.58
C TYR A 9 5.67 -37.78 -18.23
N HIS A 10 4.57 -37.23 -17.70
CA HIS A 10 3.45 -38.00 -17.14
C HIS A 10 2.08 -37.52 -17.64
N GLU A 11 2.02 -36.81 -18.77
CA GLU A 11 0.78 -36.20 -19.28
C GLU A 11 -0.32 -37.25 -19.47
N HIS A 12 0.01 -38.38 -20.12
CA HIS A 12 -0.96 -39.40 -20.46
C HIS A 12 -1.58 -40.06 -19.22
N GLU A 13 -0.75 -40.47 -18.26
CA GLU A 13 -1.18 -41.07 -17.00
C GLU A 13 -2.02 -40.09 -16.18
N TYR A 14 -1.60 -38.81 -16.13
CA TYR A 14 -2.34 -37.75 -15.46
C TYR A 14 -3.73 -37.52 -16.08
N LEU A 15 -3.85 -37.54 -17.41
CA LEU A 15 -5.14 -37.36 -18.08
C LEU A 15 -6.08 -38.54 -17.88
N GLN A 16 -5.57 -39.77 -17.89
CA GLN A 16 -6.36 -40.95 -17.56
C GLN A 16 -6.89 -40.90 -16.12
N TRP A 17 -6.03 -40.49 -15.18
CA TRP A 17 -6.43 -40.27 -13.80
C TRP A 17 -7.51 -39.19 -13.68
N CYS A 18 -7.33 -38.05 -14.36
CA CYS A 18 -8.32 -36.98 -14.37
C CYS A 18 -9.69 -37.45 -14.88
N LYS A 19 -9.71 -38.26 -15.97
CA LYS A 19 -10.94 -38.83 -16.52
C LYS A 19 -11.61 -39.83 -15.57
N LYS A 20 -10.83 -40.60 -14.82
CA LYS A 20 -11.34 -41.57 -13.84
C LYS A 20 -11.95 -40.89 -12.61
N HIS A 21 -11.45 -39.71 -12.26
CA HIS A 21 -11.82 -38.99 -11.04
C HIS A 21 -12.65 -37.73 -11.30
N ASP A 22 -13.23 -37.58 -12.50
CA ASP A 22 -14.02 -36.41 -12.93
C ASP A 22 -13.32 -35.06 -12.65
N PHE A 23 -12.00 -35.03 -12.82
CA PHE A 23 -11.18 -33.86 -12.56
C PHE A 23 -10.88 -33.09 -13.84
N VAL A 24 -10.98 -31.75 -13.79
CA VAL A 24 -10.64 -30.89 -14.93
C VAL A 24 -9.11 -30.80 -15.06
N PRO A 25 -8.51 -31.20 -16.19
CA PRO A 25 -7.06 -31.14 -16.35
C PRO A 25 -6.57 -29.69 -16.47
N HIS A 26 -5.60 -29.31 -15.65
CA HIS A 26 -5.04 -27.96 -15.59
C HIS A 26 -3.58 -27.89 -16.08
N LEU A 27 -3.17 -28.85 -16.93
CA LEU A 27 -1.84 -28.82 -17.54
C LEU A 27 -1.69 -27.57 -18.44
N PRO A 28 -0.50 -26.93 -18.44
CA PRO A 28 -0.27 -25.67 -19.16
C PRO A 28 -0.66 -25.69 -20.64
N GLY A 29 -0.44 -26.79 -21.36
CA GLY A 29 -0.74 -26.95 -22.78
C GLY A 29 -2.21 -27.22 -23.10
N ILE A 30 -2.99 -27.69 -22.12
CA ILE A 30 -4.43 -27.98 -22.28
C ILE A 30 -5.28 -26.72 -22.13
N LYS A 31 -4.74 -25.67 -21.51
CA LYS A 31 -5.38 -24.36 -21.51
C LYS A 31 -5.48 -23.86 -22.94
N LYS A 32 -6.66 -23.96 -23.55
CA LYS A 32 -7.02 -23.08 -24.65
C LYS A 32 -6.77 -21.66 -24.13
N ARG A 33 -5.93 -20.89 -24.83
CA ARG A 33 -5.84 -19.46 -24.59
C ARG A 33 -7.19 -18.89 -24.99
N ASP A 34 -8.14 -18.91 -24.08
CA ASP A 34 -9.27 -18.02 -24.17
C ASP A 34 -8.65 -16.62 -24.11
N SER A 35 -8.68 -15.94 -25.24
CA SER A 35 -8.36 -14.52 -25.38
C SER A 35 -9.45 -13.68 -24.72
N THR A 36 -10.00 -14.14 -23.60
CA THR A 36 -10.70 -13.28 -22.66
C THR A 36 -9.63 -12.42 -22.03
N ARG A 37 -9.38 -11.29 -22.70
CA ARG A 37 -8.74 -10.09 -22.17
C ARG A 37 -9.04 -10.07 -20.68
N SER A 38 -8.03 -10.33 -19.86
CA SER A 38 -8.17 -10.28 -18.40
C SER A 38 -8.64 -8.86 -18.09
N VAL A 39 -9.96 -8.70 -17.93
CA VAL A 39 -10.53 -7.50 -17.33
C VAL A 39 -10.13 -7.62 -15.88
N GLN A 40 -8.92 -7.17 -15.58
CA GLN A 40 -8.52 -6.87 -14.22
C GLN A 40 -9.63 -5.98 -13.68
N GLN A 41 -10.37 -6.46 -12.69
CA GLN A 41 -11.29 -5.59 -12.00
C GLN A 41 -10.46 -4.45 -11.41
N PRO A 42 -10.81 -3.18 -11.64
CA PRO A 42 -10.10 -2.10 -11.01
C PRO A 42 -10.21 -2.32 -9.50
N MET A 43 -9.05 -2.45 -8.85
CA MET A 43 -8.91 -2.64 -7.42
C MET A 43 -9.35 -1.34 -6.71
N SER A 44 -10.64 -1.03 -6.73
CA SER A 44 -11.13 0.30 -6.35
C SER A 44 -12.48 0.22 -5.65
N ASN A 45 -12.48 -0.35 -4.45
CA ASN A 45 -13.46 0.07 -3.45
C ASN A 45 -12.97 0.01 -1.99
N TYR A 46 -11.72 -0.41 -1.74
CA TYR A 46 -11.14 -0.51 -0.39
C TYR A 46 -9.90 0.38 -0.20
N ALA A 47 -9.45 1.05 -1.28
CA ALA A 47 -8.35 1.99 -1.19
C ALA A 47 -8.88 3.26 -0.52
N VAL A 48 -8.85 3.28 0.82
CA VAL A 48 -8.94 4.52 1.58
C VAL A 48 -7.84 5.42 1.04
N LYS A 49 -8.20 6.60 0.53
CA LYS A 49 -7.20 7.61 0.17
C LYS A 49 -6.46 7.96 1.45
N VAL A 50 -5.30 7.34 1.66
CA VAL A 50 -4.39 7.76 2.72
C VAL A 50 -3.92 9.14 2.29
N VAL A 51 -4.43 10.17 2.95
CA VAL A 51 -3.90 11.52 2.83
C VAL A 51 -2.45 11.41 3.28
N LYS A 52 -1.53 11.54 2.34
CA LYS A 52 -0.11 11.50 2.66
C LYS A 52 0.19 12.73 3.52
N PRO A 53 0.95 12.60 4.63
CA PRO A 53 1.39 13.76 5.39
C PRO A 53 2.11 14.74 4.48
N ILE A 54 1.91 16.04 4.70
CA ILE A 54 2.64 17.08 3.98
C ILE A 54 4.14 16.84 4.26
N PRO A 55 5.00 16.68 3.25
CA PRO A 55 6.43 16.51 3.46
C PRO A 55 6.99 17.71 4.23
N TYR A 56 7.85 17.45 5.21
CA TYR A 56 8.52 18.52 5.93
C TYR A 56 9.40 19.35 4.99
N SER A 57 9.25 20.67 5.06
CA SER A 57 10.11 21.68 4.46
C SER A 57 10.12 22.86 5.41
N ASP A 58 11.29 23.48 5.62
CA ASP A 58 11.45 24.60 6.55
C ASP A 58 10.50 25.77 6.20
N ASP A 59 10.32 26.07 4.91
CA ASP A 59 9.41 27.12 4.44
C ASP A 59 7.95 26.82 4.78
N VAL A 60 7.52 25.58 4.57
CA VAL A 60 6.14 25.13 4.84
C VAL A 60 5.87 25.12 6.35
N PHE A 61 6.85 24.66 7.14
CA PHE A 61 6.77 24.67 8.59
C PHE A 61 6.71 26.09 9.13
N GLN A 62 7.55 26.99 8.64
CA GLN A 62 7.57 28.39 9.04
C GLN A 62 6.25 29.09 8.72
N ALA A 63 5.70 28.90 7.51
CA ALA A 63 4.42 29.46 7.12
C ALA A 63 3.29 28.98 8.05
N ALA A 64 3.19 27.67 8.29
CA ALA A 64 2.19 27.09 9.18
C ALA A 64 2.34 27.57 10.63
N ALA A 65 3.58 27.75 11.10
CA ALA A 65 3.84 28.26 12.44
C ALA A 65 3.45 29.74 12.60
N ILE A 66 3.69 30.58 11.58
CA ILE A 66 3.25 31.98 11.56
C ILE A 66 1.72 32.07 11.54
N GLU A 67 1.04 31.28 10.71
CA GLU A 67 -0.42 31.21 10.70
C GLU A 67 -0.98 30.80 12.07
N TRP A 68 -0.37 29.79 12.71
CA TRP A 68 -0.74 29.36 14.05
C TRP A 68 -0.57 30.49 15.08
N LEU A 69 0.54 31.23 15.06
CA LEU A 69 0.77 32.39 15.94
C LEU A 69 -0.33 33.44 15.79
N LEU A 70 -0.68 33.79 14.54
CA LEU A 70 -1.69 34.80 14.23
C LEU A 70 -3.09 34.39 14.70
N VAL A 71 -3.48 33.12 14.47
CA VAL A 71 -4.80 32.60 14.85
C VAL A 71 -4.96 32.49 16.37
N THR A 72 -3.86 32.23 17.08
CA THR A 72 -3.87 31.99 18.54
C THR A 72 -3.42 33.19 19.37
N ASP A 73 -3.16 34.33 18.72
CA ASP A 73 -2.69 35.59 19.31
C ASP A 73 -1.50 35.39 20.25
N GLN A 74 -0.52 34.60 19.81
CA GLN A 74 0.67 34.26 20.59
C GLN A 74 1.80 35.28 20.33
N PRO A 75 2.63 35.58 21.33
CA PRO A 75 3.80 36.43 21.14
C PRO A 75 4.81 35.75 20.21
N LEU A 76 5.59 36.55 19.47
CA LEU A 76 6.66 36.02 18.59
C LEU A 76 7.69 35.17 19.35
N ASP A 77 7.90 35.48 20.64
CA ASP A 77 8.80 34.76 21.53
C ASP A 77 8.29 33.35 21.91
N ALA A 78 7.06 32.99 21.54
CA ALA A 78 6.51 31.66 21.80
C ALA A 78 7.35 30.54 21.17
N PHE A 79 8.04 30.80 20.05
CA PHE A 79 8.95 29.83 19.42
C PHE A 79 10.23 29.61 20.22
N GLU A 80 10.68 30.61 20.98
CA GLU A 80 11.84 30.49 21.85
C GLU A 80 11.50 29.79 23.17
N HIS A 81 10.21 29.69 23.50
CA HIS A 81 9.76 29.12 24.75
C HIS A 81 10.15 27.63 24.85
N PRO A 82 10.83 27.20 25.95
CA PRO A 82 11.39 25.86 26.06
C PRO A 82 10.32 24.75 25.95
N LYS A 83 9.11 24.98 26.47
CA LYS A 83 8.00 24.01 26.34
C LYS A 83 7.55 23.79 24.90
N PHE A 84 7.59 24.84 24.06
CA PHE A 84 7.23 24.73 22.65
C PHE A 84 8.27 23.89 21.90
N LYS A 85 9.56 24.16 22.14
CA LYS A 85 10.66 23.35 21.60
C LYS A 85 10.58 21.89 22.04
N SER A 86 10.31 21.62 23.32
CA SER A 86 10.12 20.24 23.82
C SER A 86 8.94 19.53 23.16
N MET A 87 7.83 20.22 22.90
CA MET A 87 6.69 19.65 22.19
C MET A 87 7.06 19.25 20.76
N LEU A 88 7.80 20.11 20.03
CA LEU A 88 8.29 19.81 18.68
C LEU A 88 9.27 18.63 18.67
N GLU A 89 10.18 18.54 19.64
CA GLU A 89 11.10 17.40 19.77
C GLU A 89 10.37 16.07 20.02
N ILE A 90 9.29 16.09 20.80
CA ILE A 90 8.46 14.90 21.03
C ILE A 90 7.73 14.53 19.74
N ALA A 91 7.14 15.49 19.04
CA ALA A 91 6.41 15.27 17.80
C ALA A 91 7.32 14.75 16.68
N SER A 92 8.54 15.31 16.53
CA SER A 92 9.49 14.92 15.47
C SER A 92 10.03 13.49 15.63
N ARG A 93 10.02 12.95 16.85
CA ARG A 93 10.43 11.56 17.14
C ARG A 93 9.30 10.55 16.98
N SER A 94 8.07 11.00 16.74
CA SER A 94 6.94 10.10 16.50
C SER A 94 7.19 9.27 15.24
N LYS A 95 7.00 7.95 15.34
CA LYS A 95 7.14 7.02 14.21
C LYS A 95 5.90 6.98 13.29
N GLY A 96 4.92 7.84 13.55
CA GLY A 96 3.69 7.95 12.77
C GLY A 96 2.97 9.25 13.08
N ASP A 97 1.72 9.35 12.61
CA ASP A 97 0.92 10.55 12.81
C ASP A 97 0.67 10.79 14.31
N ALA A 98 0.92 12.03 14.75
CA ALA A 98 0.56 12.45 16.09
C ALA A 98 -0.97 12.44 16.20
N LYS A 99 -1.50 11.62 17.10
CA LYS A 99 -2.93 11.65 17.46
C LYS A 99 -3.14 12.74 18.50
N LEU A 100 -3.87 13.77 18.13
CA LEU A 100 -4.31 14.86 19.01
C LEU A 100 -5.69 14.54 19.59
#